data_AF-A0A941I8C5-F1
#
_entry.id   AF-A0A941I8C5-F1
#
_cell.length_a   1.000
_cell.length_b   1.000
_cell.length_c   1.000
_cell.angle_alpha   90.00
_cell.angle_beta   90.00
_cell.angle_gamma   90.00
#
_symmetry.space_group_name_H-M   'P 1'
#
loop_
_entity.id
_entity.type
_entity.pdbx_description
1 polymer ?
#
loop_
_entity_poly.entity_id
_entity_poly.type
_entity_poly.pdbx_seq_one_letter_code
_entity_poly.pdbx_strand_id
1 'polypeptide(L)'
;TGLGLSISKRLIELMGGEITLNSDMGVGTTVRFHTWFDLPEKRLMLAPAVMSNPALKVLIVDDNRKAAQILSEELTELTPNCVSVYSATAAMQAIEMAD
;
A
#
# COMPACT_ATOMS: atom_id res chain seq x y z
N THR A 1 -21.90 -6.14 18.07
CA THR A 1 -20.71 -6.67 18.76
C THR A 1 -19.73 -5.61 19.25
N GLY A 2 -19.86 -4.31 18.94
CA GLY A 2 -19.26 -3.19 19.71
C GLY A 2 -17.73 -3.08 19.79
N LEU A 3 -16.99 -4.10 19.36
CA LEU A 3 -15.54 -4.24 19.53
C LEU A 3 -14.72 -3.22 18.74
N GLY A 4 -15.20 -2.80 17.56
CA GLY A 4 -14.41 -1.95 16.66
C GLY A 4 -13.97 -0.65 17.32
N LEU A 5 -14.89 0.06 18.00
CA LEU A 5 -14.57 1.35 18.60
C LEU A 5 -13.78 1.21 19.91
N SER A 6 -14.00 0.14 20.68
CA SER A 6 -13.25 -0.10 21.93
C SER A 6 -11.80 -0.50 21.65
N ILE A 7 -11.55 -1.27 20.59
CA ILE A 7 -10.18 -1.59 20.13
C ILE A 7 -9.49 -0.34 19.62
N SER A 8 -10.13 0.42 18.73
CA SER A 8 -9.56 1.66 18.19
C SER A 8 -9.22 2.66 19.29
N LYS A 9 -10.14 2.87 20.25
CA LYS A 9 -9.91 3.74 21.41
C LYS A 9 -8.67 3.33 22.19
N ARG A 10 -8.55 2.05 22.53
CA ARG A 10 -7.40 1.54 23.29
C ARG A 10 -6.09 1.75 22.54
N LEU A 11 -6.05 1.50 21.23
CA LEU A 11 -4.84 1.70 20.42
C LEU A 11 -4.44 3.17 20.38
N ILE A 12 -5.40 4.07 20.16
CA ILE A 12 -5.15 5.51 20.09
C ILE A 12 -4.66 6.05 21.44
N GLU A 13 -5.27 5.63 22.55
CA GLU A 13 -4.83 6.03 23.89
C GLU A 13 -3.41 5.51 24.21
N LEU A 14 -3.07 4.29 23.79
CA LEU A 14 -1.71 3.75 23.93
C LEU A 14 -0.67 4.54 23.13
N MET A 15 -1.07 5.13 22.01
CA MET A 15 -0.22 6.00 21.19
C MET A 15 -0.24 7.47 21.68
N GLY A 16 -0.83 7.74 22.85
CA GLY A 16 -0.91 9.08 23.46
C GLY A 16 -1.86 10.03 22.74
N GLY A 17 -2.78 9.48 21.95
CA GLY A 17 -3.78 10.22 21.17
C GLY A 17 -5.17 10.26 21.82
N GLU A 18 -6.12 10.86 21.11
CA GLU A 18 -7.53 10.95 21.50
C GLU A 18 -8.45 10.57 20.34
N ILE A 19 -9.63 10.03 20.65
CA ILE A 19 -10.69 9.70 19.69
C ILE A 19 -12.03 10.30 20.15
N THR A 20 -12.75 10.94 19.21
CA THR A 20 -14.07 11.51 19.41
C THR A 20 -15.06 11.00 18.36
N LEU A 21 -16.34 10.96 18.71
CA LEU A 21 -17.43 10.51 17.84
C LEU A 21 -18.57 11.53 17.90
N ASN A 22 -19.01 11.97 16.74
CA ASN A 22 -20.22 12.78 16.58
C ASN A 22 -21.20 12.02 15.67
N SER A 23 -22.44 11.85 16.11
CA SER A 23 -23.44 11.09 15.35
C SER A 23 -24.81 11.69 15.49
N ASP A 24 -25.45 11.94 14.34
CA ASP A 24 -26.81 12.45 14.25
C ASP A 24 -27.67 11.45 13.48
N MET A 25 -28.80 11.08 14.07
CA MET A 25 -29.74 10.12 13.48
C MET A 25 -30.23 10.63 12.12
N GLY A 26 -30.12 9.80 11.09
CA GLY A 26 -30.52 10.15 9.73
C GLY A 26 -29.54 11.05 8.95
N VAL A 27 -28.46 11.50 9.58
CA VAL A 27 -27.40 12.31 8.93
C VAL A 27 -26.13 11.49 8.77
N GLY A 28 -25.75 10.72 9.79
CA GLY A 28 -24.58 9.84 9.78
C GLY A 28 -23.71 9.98 11.02
N THR A 29 -22.55 9.33 10.98
CA THR A 29 -21.57 9.29 12.08
C THR A 29 -20.20 9.73 11.59
N THR A 30 -19.56 10.62 12.32
CA THR A 30 -18.15 11.02 12.12
C THR A 30 -17.33 10.59 13.32
N VAL A 31 -16.25 9.85 13.07
CA VAL A 31 -15.25 9.49 14.08
C VAL A 31 -13.96 10.22 13.74
N ARG A 32 -13.40 10.95 14.70
CA ARG A 32 -12.15 11.71 14.54
C ARG A 32 -11.16 11.23 15.58
N PHE A 33 -9.90 11.07 15.18
CA PHE A 33 -8.83 10.81 16.13
C PHE A 33 -7.56 11.57 15.76
N HIS A 34 -6.67 11.72 16.72
CA HIS A 34 -5.31 12.19 16.52
C HIS A 34 -4.36 11.34 17.36
N THR A 35 -3.10 11.27 16.96
CA THR A 35 -2.07 10.51 17.67
C THR A 35 -0.68 11.05 17.29
N TRP A 36 0.34 10.69 18.08
CA TRP A 36 1.72 11.08 17.84
C TRP A 36 2.47 10.00 17.04
N PHE A 37 3.32 10.44 16.13
CA PHE A 37 4.28 9.58 15.42
C PHE A 37 5.62 10.30 15.39
N ASP A 38 6.69 9.56 15.62
CA ASP A 38 8.03 10.08 15.36
C ASP A 38 8.20 10.23 13.85
N LEU A 39 8.68 11.41 13.44
CA LEU A 39 9.19 11.55 12.10
C LEU A 39 10.47 10.73 12.01
N PRO A 40 10.71 9.99 10.92
CA PRO A 40 11.99 9.34 10.73
C PRO A 40 13.08 10.41 10.88
N GLU A 41 14.03 10.17 11.78
CA GLU A 41 15.26 10.95 11.85
C GLU A 41 15.79 11.02 10.43
N LYS A 42 16.09 12.22 9.94
CA LYS A 42 16.38 12.51 8.53
C LYS A 42 17.67 11.78 8.13
N ARG A 43 17.57 10.47 7.93
CA ARG A 43 18.58 9.66 7.31
C ARG A 43 18.63 10.26 5.92
N LEU A 44 19.73 10.95 5.61
CA LEU A 44 20.18 11.09 4.25
C LEU A 44 20.29 9.66 3.74
N MET A 45 19.18 9.11 3.26
CA MET A 45 19.22 8.10 2.24
C MET A 45 19.96 8.85 1.13
N LEU A 46 21.27 8.62 1.05
CA LEU A 46 21.82 8.29 -0.26
C LEU A 46 20.96 7.12 -0.70
N ALA A 47 19.77 7.41 -1.24
CA ALA A 47 19.09 6.47 -2.09
C ALA A 47 20.21 6.07 -3.06
N PRO A 48 20.45 4.78 -3.30
CA PRO A 48 21.04 4.43 -4.57
C PRO A 48 20.24 5.26 -5.56
N ALA A 49 20.89 6.08 -6.39
CA ALA A 49 20.17 6.72 -7.47
C ALA A 49 19.56 5.57 -8.25
N VAL A 50 18.30 5.24 -7.94
CA VAL A 50 17.53 4.26 -8.64
C VAL A 50 17.30 4.97 -9.95
N MET A 51 18.25 4.77 -10.85
CA MET A 51 18.17 5.33 -12.18
C MET A 51 16.98 4.62 -12.80
N SER A 52 15.86 5.32 -12.87
CA SER A 52 14.68 4.88 -13.61
C SER A 52 15.17 4.35 -14.96
N ASN A 53 14.88 3.09 -15.24
CA ASN A 53 15.26 2.47 -16.50
C ASN A 53 14.00 2.19 -17.30
N PRO A 54 13.54 3.13 -18.14
CA PRO A 54 12.33 2.96 -18.93
C PRO A 54 12.47 1.87 -20.00
N ALA A 55 13.65 1.29 -20.22
CA ALA A 55 13.84 0.13 -21.09
C ALA A 55 13.72 -1.21 -20.34
N LEU A 56 13.71 -1.22 -19.01
CA LEU A 56 13.53 -2.44 -18.22
C LEU A 56 12.09 -2.94 -18.39
N LYS A 57 11.92 -4.16 -18.90
CA LYS A 57 10.63 -4.87 -18.94
C LYS A 57 10.53 -5.77 -17.71
N VAL A 58 9.42 -5.70 -16.99
CA VAL A 58 9.19 -6.51 -15.78
C VAL A 58 7.91 -7.32 -15.92
N LEU A 59 7.99 -8.63 -15.66
CA LEU A 59 6.86 -9.54 -15.58
C LEU A 59 6.65 -9.93 -14.11
N ILE A 60 5.49 -9.57 -13.57
CA ILE A 60 5.07 -9.91 -12.20
C ILE A 60 4.16 -11.13 -12.26
N VAL A 61 4.49 -12.19 -11.50
CA VAL A 61 3.74 -13.45 -11.48
C VAL A 61 3.34 -13.76 -10.04
N ASP A 62 2.07 -13.52 -9.70
CA ASP A 62 1.53 -13.73 -8.35
C ASP A 62 0.03 -14.08 -8.45
N ASP A 63 -0.43 -15.14 -7.79
CA ASP A 63 -1.83 -15.56 -7.81
C ASP A 63 -2.73 -14.62 -6.97
N ASN A 64 -2.13 -13.84 -6.07
CA ASN A 64 -2.78 -12.78 -5.32
C ASN A 64 -2.76 -11.47 -6.11
N ARG A 65 -3.90 -11.18 -6.77
CA ARG A 65 -4.11 -9.97 -7.56
C ARG A 65 -3.77 -8.67 -6.83
N LYS A 66 -4.05 -8.58 -5.53
CA LYS A 66 -3.75 -7.37 -4.74
C LYS A 66 -2.25 -7.20 -4.50
N ALA A 67 -1.56 -8.30 -4.23
CA ALA A 67 -0.11 -8.27 -4.05
C ALA A 67 0.59 -7.87 -5.36
N ALA A 68 0.19 -8.46 -6.48
CA ALA A 68 0.68 -8.09 -7.81
C ALA A 68 0.45 -6.61 -8.13
N GLN A 69 -0.73 -6.08 -7.81
CA GLN A 69 -1.07 -4.68 -8.04
C GLN A 69 -0.19 -3.75 -7.20
N ILE A 70 -0.04 -4.00 -5.90
CA ILE A 70 0.81 -3.20 -5.02
C ILE A 70 2.25 -3.22 -5.53
N LEU A 71 2.78 -4.39 -5.90
CA LEU A 71 4.13 -4.51 -6.44
C LEU A 71 4.30 -3.76 -7.76
N SER A 72 3.29 -3.78 -8.64
CA SER A 72 3.29 -3.01 -9.89
C SER A 72 3.34 -1.51 -9.62
N GLU A 73 2.60 -1.02 -8.62
CA GLU A 73 2.59 0.40 -8.23
C GLU A 73 3.97 0.82 -7.70
N GLU A 74 4.57 0.03 -6.82
CA GLU A 74 5.92 0.27 -6.27
C GLU A 74 7.01 0.27 -7.37
N LEU A 75 6.90 -0.62 -8.37
CA LEU A 75 7.86 -0.71 -9.47
C LEU A 75 7.71 0.39 -10.53
N THR A 76 6.63 1.20 -10.46
CA THR A 76 6.41 2.28 -11.44
C THR A 76 7.49 3.37 -11.33
N GLU A 77 8.11 3.54 -10.15
CA GLU A 77 9.25 4.43 -9.96
C GLU A 77 10.52 3.95 -10.70
N LEU A 78 10.63 2.64 -10.95
CA LEU A 78 11.75 2.01 -11.64
C LEU A 78 11.53 1.95 -13.15
N THR A 79 10.33 1.55 -13.58
CA THR A 79 9.97 1.41 -15.00
C THR A 79 8.45 1.42 -15.20
N PRO A 80 7.95 2.04 -16.28
CA PRO A 80 6.53 1.93 -16.64
C PRO A 80 6.16 0.58 -17.28
N ASN A 81 7.13 -0.26 -17.67
CA ASN A 81 6.87 -1.49 -18.43
C ASN A 81 6.68 -2.71 -17.53
N CYS A 82 5.75 -2.61 -16.57
CA CYS A 82 5.34 -3.73 -15.74
C CYS A 82 4.11 -4.43 -16.34
N VAL A 83 4.19 -5.75 -16.48
CA VAL A 83 3.05 -6.61 -16.88
C VAL A 83 2.78 -7.58 -15.74
N SER A 84 1.54 -7.63 -15.25
CA SER A 84 1.13 -8.55 -14.18
C SER A 84 0.30 -9.70 -14.73
N VAL A 85 0.65 -10.92 -14.35
CA VAL A 85 -0.08 -12.15 -14.64
C VAL A 85 -0.28 -12.95 -13.36
N TYR A 86 -1.29 -13.82 -13.36
CA TYR A 86 -1.80 -14.45 -12.12
C TYR A 86 -1.72 -15.97 -12.14
N SER A 87 -0.92 -16.54 -13.04
CA SER A 87 -0.64 -17.97 -13.11
C SER A 87 0.66 -18.22 -13.87
N ALA A 88 1.26 -19.38 -13.63
CA ALA A 88 2.45 -19.84 -14.37
C ALA A 88 2.18 -19.97 -15.88
N THR A 89 0.99 -20.45 -16.27
CA THR A 89 0.60 -20.60 -17.68
C THR A 89 0.54 -19.25 -18.40
N ALA A 90 -0.06 -18.23 -17.76
CA ALA A 90 -0.12 -16.88 -18.30
C ALA A 90 1.27 -16.23 -18.36
N ALA A 91 2.15 -16.54 -17.42
CA ALA A 91 3.55 -16.07 -17.44
C ALA A 91 4.31 -16.63 -18.65
N MET A 92 4.19 -17.92 -18.94
CA MET A 92 4.83 -18.52 -20.12
C MET A 92 4.32 -17.90 -21.42
N GLN A 93 3.01 -17.69 -21.55
CA GLN A 93 2.42 -17.01 -22.71
C GLN A 93 2.93 -15.57 -22.86
N ALA A 94 3.01 -14.82 -21.75
CA ALA A 94 3.51 -13.46 -21.78
C ALA A 94 4.99 -13.37 -22.20
N ILE A 95 5.80 -14.37 -21.83
CA ILE A 95 7.20 -14.47 -22.28
C ILE A 95 7.27 -14.78 -23.79
N GLU A 96 6.49 -15.74 -24.28
CA GLU A 96 6.45 -16.08 -25.71
C GLU A 96 6.00 -14.90 -26.60
N MET A 97 5.12 -14.03 -26.10
CA MET A 97 4.66 -12.84 -26.82
C MET A 97 5.63 -11.65 -26.74
N ALA A 98 6.69 -11.74 -25.92
CA ALA A 98 7.63 -10.65 -25.69
C ALA A 98 8.87 -10.67 -26.59
N ASP A 99 9.08 -11.77 -27.33
CA ASP A 99 10.06 -11.94 -28.43
C ASP A 99 9.52 -11.42 -29.77
#